data_AF-B7JFT0-F1
#
_entry.id   AF-B7JFT0-F1
#
_cell.length_a   1.000
_cell.length_b   1.000
_cell.length_c   1.000
_cell.angle_alpha   90.00
_cell.angle_beta   90.00
_cell.angle_gamma   90.00
#
_symmetry.space_group_name_H-M   'P 1'
#
loop_
_entity.id
_entity.type
_entity.pdbx_description
1 polymer ?
#
loop_
_entity_poly.entity_id
_entity_poly.type
_entity_poly.pdbx_seq_one_letter_code
_entity_poly.pdbx_strand_id
1 'polypeptide(L)'
;MKISFIRHGRLDRTIEPMTVTSFHEWMKGYDLHTITEKASIPLETREAVEAAKLIVTSDQRCTVQSAAELMDSLSFIQNPLFREAAVPTSFYAPKWIKCKPNVWMFIGRTLWILGYHKDVESYKEVRERARQAAYLLHRYALVHGSIALVGHNYVNGMIGAELRAMGWSGSPILHREPWGCTTYTFHEAMNGNVLNTNLT
;
A
#
# COMPACT_ATOMS: atom_id res chain seq x y z
N MET A 1 -2.37 -5.67 19.47
CA MET A 1 -2.09 -6.15 18.11
C MET A 1 -1.22 -5.15 17.37
N LYS A 2 -0.46 -5.59 16.35
CA LYS A 2 0.45 -4.76 15.54
C LYS A 2 0.30 -5.09 14.05
N ILE A 3 0.29 -4.06 13.21
CA ILE A 3 0.33 -4.18 11.74
C ILE A 3 1.43 -3.26 11.21
N SER A 4 2.43 -3.80 10.52
CA SER A 4 3.49 -3.02 9.87
C SER A 4 3.23 -2.90 8.37
N PHE A 5 3.16 -1.69 7.84
CA PHE A 5 3.10 -1.42 6.40
C PHE A 5 4.49 -1.17 5.86
N ILE A 6 4.91 -1.97 4.89
CA ILE A 6 6.22 -1.91 4.26
C ILE A 6 6.01 -1.57 2.78
N ARG A 7 6.63 -0.49 2.31
CA ARG A 7 6.69 -0.18 0.87
C ARG A 7 7.64 -1.16 0.19
N HIS A 8 7.28 -1.67 -0.99
CA HIS A 8 8.20 -2.44 -1.82
C HIS A 8 9.55 -1.73 -2.04
N GLY A 9 10.61 -2.51 -2.20
CA GLY A 9 11.99 -2.03 -2.35
C GLY A 9 12.38 -1.52 -3.72
N ARG A 10 11.47 -1.62 -4.70
CA ARG A 10 11.76 -1.23 -6.08
C ARG A 10 11.82 0.29 -6.25
N LEU A 11 12.88 0.75 -6.90
CA LEU A 11 13.11 2.15 -7.24
C LEU A 11 12.54 2.48 -8.61
N ASP A 12 11.87 3.63 -8.70
CA ASP A 12 11.53 4.26 -9.96
C ASP A 12 12.76 4.91 -10.55
N ARG A 13 13.25 4.40 -11.68
CA ARG A 13 14.28 5.12 -12.43
C ARG A 13 13.70 6.43 -12.91
N THR A 14 14.52 7.48 -12.87
CA THR A 14 14.21 8.74 -13.55
C THR A 14 14.14 8.47 -15.05
N ILE A 15 12.98 8.77 -15.64
CA ILE A 15 12.78 8.63 -17.08
C ILE A 15 12.62 10.01 -17.68
N GLU A 16 13.15 10.14 -18.89
CA GLU A 16 13.06 11.33 -19.72
C GLU A 16 11.60 11.81 -19.90
N PRO A 17 11.38 13.12 -20.05
CA PRO A 17 10.07 13.66 -20.34
C PRO A 17 9.44 13.02 -21.58
N MET A 18 8.17 12.63 -21.46
CA MET A 18 7.45 11.89 -22.49
C MET A 18 6.05 12.45 -22.72
N THR A 19 5.45 12.10 -23.86
CA THR A 19 4.05 12.45 -24.14
C THR A 19 3.10 11.59 -23.32
N VAL A 20 1.82 11.99 -23.19
CA VAL A 20 0.80 11.17 -22.50
C VAL A 20 0.64 9.79 -23.14
N THR A 21 0.75 9.68 -24.47
CA THR A 21 0.67 8.40 -25.18
C THR A 21 1.85 7.49 -24.83
N SER A 22 3.07 8.05 -24.82
CA SER A 22 4.26 7.32 -24.40
C SER A 22 4.18 6.90 -22.92
N PHE A 23 3.60 7.75 -22.07
CA PHE A 23 3.35 7.43 -20.67
C PHE A 23 2.34 6.29 -20.49
N HIS A 24 1.25 6.28 -21.26
CA HIS A 24 0.28 5.19 -21.26
C HIS A 24 0.93 3.85 -21.63
N GLU A 25 1.72 3.81 -22.70
CA GLU A 25 2.44 2.58 -23.10
C GLU A 25 3.50 2.18 -22.07
N TRP A 26 4.22 3.14 -21.50
CA TRP A 26 5.19 2.88 -20.44
C TRP A 26 4.53 2.25 -19.20
N MET A 27 3.37 2.75 -18.77
CA MET A 27 2.63 2.22 -17.62
C MET A 27 2.17 0.77 -17.83
N LYS A 28 1.87 0.33 -19.06
CA LYS A 28 1.52 -1.08 -19.35
C LYS A 28 2.66 -2.05 -19.07
N GLY A 29 3.89 -1.61 -19.28
CA GLY A 29 5.10 -2.41 -19.06
C GLY A 29 5.77 -2.17 -17.70
N TYR A 30 5.23 -1.28 -16.86
CA TYR A 30 5.90 -0.82 -15.65
C TYR A 30 6.28 -1.96 -14.69
N ASP A 31 5.36 -2.89 -14.44
CA ASP A 31 5.59 -4.09 -13.60
C ASP A 31 6.59 -5.09 -14.22
N LEU A 32 6.83 -5.01 -15.54
CA LEU A 32 7.75 -5.89 -16.25
C LEU A 32 9.17 -5.30 -16.33
N HIS A 33 9.28 -3.97 -16.33
CA HIS A 33 10.53 -3.25 -16.62
C HIS A 33 11.19 -2.63 -15.38
N THR A 34 10.78 -2.99 -14.17
CA THR A 34 11.39 -2.46 -12.93
C THR A 34 12.81 -3.02 -12.75
N ILE A 35 13.77 -2.46 -13.50
CA ILE A 35 15.20 -2.69 -13.36
C ILE A 35 15.60 -2.13 -12.00
N THR A 36 15.91 -3.04 -11.09
CA THR A 36 16.07 -2.76 -9.67
C THR A 36 17.51 -2.35 -9.39
N GLU A 37 17.72 -1.10 -8.97
CA GLU A 37 18.82 -0.84 -8.05
C GLU A 37 18.40 -1.39 -6.68
N LYS A 38 19.22 -2.27 -6.10
CA LYS A 38 18.95 -2.84 -4.78
C LYS A 38 19.20 -1.75 -3.73
N ALA A 39 18.15 -1.08 -3.31
CA ALA A 39 18.19 -0.28 -2.09
C ALA A 39 18.44 -1.21 -0.91
N SER A 40 19.35 -0.82 -0.01
CA SER A 40 19.58 -1.56 1.24
C SER A 40 18.30 -1.61 2.06
N ILE A 41 17.99 -2.76 2.64
CA ILE A 41 16.82 -2.94 3.50
C ILE A 41 17.15 -2.32 4.86
N PRO A 42 16.39 -1.32 5.33
CA PRO A 42 16.58 -0.72 6.64
C PRO A 42 16.40 -1.73 7.78
N LEU A 43 17.08 -1.52 8.90
CA LEU A 43 17.03 -2.42 10.06
C LEU A 43 15.61 -2.52 10.60
N GLU A 44 14.91 -1.40 10.73
CA GLU A 44 13.54 -1.33 11.23
C GLU A 44 12.55 -2.14 10.38
N THR A 45 12.83 -2.29 9.09
CA THR A 45 12.01 -3.09 8.17
C THR A 45 12.26 -4.57 8.38
N ARG A 46 13.51 -4.98 8.59
CA ARG A 46 13.84 -6.37 8.93
C ARG A 46 13.24 -6.77 10.26
N GLU A 47 13.40 -5.95 11.29
CA GLU A 47 12.82 -6.19 12.62
C GLU A 47 11.29 -6.29 12.56
N ALA A 48 10.63 -5.47 11.73
CA ALA A 48 9.19 -5.54 11.54
C ALA A 48 8.73 -6.84 10.87
N VAL A 49 9.51 -7.37 9.92
CA VAL A 49 9.26 -8.65 9.25
C VAL A 49 9.52 -9.82 10.19
N GLU A 50 10.65 -9.82 10.92
CA GLU A 50 10.99 -10.85 11.89
C GLU A 50 9.98 -10.94 13.04
N ALA A 51 9.45 -9.81 13.49
CA ALA A 51 8.42 -9.76 14.52
C ALA A 51 7.01 -10.10 14.01
N ALA A 52 6.79 -10.20 12.70
CA ALA A 52 5.50 -10.52 12.11
C ALA A 52 5.28 -12.03 12.06
N LYS A 53 4.15 -12.49 12.62
CA LYS A 53 3.75 -13.91 12.56
C LYS A 53 3.00 -14.26 11.28
N LEU A 54 2.61 -13.25 10.50
CA LEU A 54 2.03 -13.39 9.17
C LEU A 54 2.50 -12.25 8.29
N ILE A 55 2.88 -12.58 7.07
CA ILE A 55 3.22 -11.61 6.03
C ILE A 55 2.19 -11.73 4.90
N VAL A 56 1.63 -10.59 4.54
CA VAL A 56 0.65 -10.44 3.46
C VAL A 56 1.20 -9.46 2.44
N THR A 57 0.88 -9.67 1.17
CA THR A 57 1.37 -8.84 0.07
C THR A 57 0.25 -8.60 -0.93
N SER A 58 0.40 -7.59 -1.78
CA SER A 58 -0.33 -7.64 -3.05
C SER A 58 0.22 -8.76 -3.93
N ASP A 59 -0.52 -9.11 -4.98
CA ASP A 59 -0.09 -10.05 -6.01
C ASP A 59 0.65 -9.34 -7.18
N GLN A 60 0.95 -8.04 -7.05
CA GLN A 60 1.82 -7.36 -8.00
C GLN A 60 3.25 -7.86 -7.89
N ARG A 61 3.89 -8.11 -9.04
CA ARG A 61 5.22 -8.71 -9.15
C ARG A 61 6.25 -8.00 -8.28
N CYS A 62 6.27 -6.67 -8.27
CA CYS A 62 7.23 -5.89 -7.50
C CYS A 62 7.08 -6.13 -5.98
N THR A 63 5.85 -6.22 -5.47
CA THR A 63 5.59 -6.50 -4.04
C THR A 63 5.90 -7.93 -3.66
N VAL A 64 5.54 -8.91 -4.51
CA VAL A 64 5.84 -10.33 -4.31
C VAL A 64 7.35 -10.56 -4.28
N GLN A 65 8.09 -9.97 -5.22
CA GLN A 65 9.55 -10.09 -5.24
C GLN A 65 10.20 -9.40 -4.03
N SER A 66 9.69 -8.23 -3.61
CA SER A 66 10.20 -7.55 -2.42
C SER A 66 9.93 -8.34 -1.13
N ALA A 67 8.77 -8.97 -1.00
CA ALA A 67 8.47 -9.85 0.13
C ALA A 67 9.37 -11.10 0.13
N ALA A 68 9.57 -11.70 -1.06
CA ALA A 68 10.49 -12.82 -1.20
C ALA A 68 11.93 -12.48 -0.79
N GLU A 69 12.38 -11.28 -1.15
CA GLU A 69 13.69 -10.76 -0.76
C GLU A 69 13.81 -10.45 0.74
N LEU A 70 12.73 -9.99 1.39
CA LEU A 70 12.69 -9.77 2.84
C LEU A 70 12.68 -11.07 3.64
N MET A 71 12.00 -12.10 3.13
CA MET A 71 11.73 -13.35 3.85
C MET A 71 12.69 -14.50 3.50
N ASP A 72 13.50 -14.32 2.47
CA ASP A 72 14.27 -15.41 1.82
C ASP A 72 13.40 -16.64 1.50
N SER A 73 12.12 -16.42 1.19
CA SER A 73 11.13 -17.47 0.93
C SER A 73 9.88 -16.93 0.24
N LEU A 74 9.03 -17.81 -0.30
CA LEU A 74 7.72 -17.46 -0.86
C LEU A 74 6.56 -17.75 0.11
N SER A 75 6.85 -17.81 1.41
CA SER A 75 5.88 -18.19 2.45
C SER A 75 5.07 -17.00 2.96
N PHE A 76 4.25 -16.41 2.09
CA PHE A 76 3.38 -15.27 2.42
C PHE A 76 2.06 -15.33 1.64
N ILE A 77 1.04 -14.66 2.15
CA ILE A 77 -0.27 -14.58 1.49
C ILE A 77 -0.27 -13.45 0.48
N GLN A 78 -0.60 -13.76 -0.78
CA GLN A 78 -0.83 -12.76 -1.81
C GLN A 78 -2.32 -12.47 -1.93
N ASN A 79 -2.72 -11.20 -1.99
CA ASN A 79 -4.13 -10.83 -2.10
C ASN A 79 -4.32 -9.57 -2.95
N PRO A 80 -5.19 -9.60 -3.98
CA PRO A 80 -5.41 -8.47 -4.88
C PRO A 80 -6.04 -7.24 -4.20
N LEU A 81 -6.64 -7.39 -3.01
CA LEU A 81 -7.14 -6.25 -2.23
C LEU A 81 -6.05 -5.21 -1.93
N PHE A 82 -4.79 -5.64 -1.86
CA PHE A 82 -3.63 -4.81 -1.55
C PHE A 82 -2.93 -4.22 -2.79
N ARG A 83 -3.43 -4.47 -4.01
CA ARG A 83 -2.89 -3.88 -5.25
C ARG A 83 -2.91 -2.36 -5.16
N GLU A 84 -1.88 -1.70 -5.67
CA GLU A 84 -1.86 -0.24 -5.83
C GLU A 84 -3.03 0.25 -6.68
N ALA A 85 -3.47 1.48 -6.41
CA ALA A 85 -4.51 2.14 -7.18
C ALA A 85 -3.98 2.53 -8.57
N ALA A 86 -4.48 1.84 -9.60
CA ALA A 86 -4.25 2.24 -10.98
C ALA A 86 -4.80 3.65 -11.22
N VAL A 87 -4.07 4.44 -12.01
CA VAL A 87 -4.52 5.77 -12.42
C VAL A 87 -4.87 5.76 -13.91
N PRO A 88 -5.88 6.53 -14.33
CA PRO A 88 -6.19 6.66 -15.73
C PRO A 88 -5.01 7.32 -16.45
N THR A 89 -4.60 6.73 -17.56
CA THR A 89 -3.48 7.21 -18.39
C THR A 89 -3.95 7.61 -19.79
N SER A 90 -5.18 7.26 -20.16
CA SER A 90 -5.80 7.49 -21.48
C SER A 90 -6.49 8.86 -21.59
N PHE A 91 -5.99 9.91 -20.93
CA PHE A 91 -6.57 11.26 -20.98
C PHE A 91 -5.94 12.13 -22.09
N TYR A 92 -6.64 13.19 -22.49
CA TYR A 92 -6.16 14.09 -23.54
C TYR A 92 -5.06 15.04 -23.03
N ALA A 93 -3.98 15.14 -23.79
CA ALA A 93 -3.01 16.23 -23.68
C ALA A 93 -2.50 16.58 -25.10
N PRO A 94 -2.19 17.85 -25.39
CA PRO A 94 -1.58 18.24 -26.66
C PRO A 94 -0.28 17.47 -26.93
N LYS A 95 -0.09 16.98 -28.16
CA LYS A 95 1.03 16.08 -28.54
C LYS A 95 2.42 16.68 -28.36
N TRP A 96 2.53 18.01 -28.31
CA TRP A 96 3.79 18.72 -28.08
C TRP A 96 4.17 18.85 -26.60
N ILE A 97 3.24 18.57 -25.67
CA ILE A 97 3.53 18.60 -24.23
C ILE A 97 4.24 17.30 -23.85
N LYS A 98 5.44 17.45 -23.30
CA LYS A 98 6.19 16.37 -22.65
C LYS A 98 6.37 16.70 -21.19
N CYS A 99 6.07 15.73 -20.33
CA CYS A 99 6.27 15.84 -18.90
C CYS A 99 6.96 14.59 -18.36
N LYS A 100 7.58 14.71 -17.18
CA LYS A 100 8.12 13.55 -16.46
C LYS A 100 6.97 12.62 -16.02
N PRO A 101 7.18 11.30 -15.89
CA PRO A 101 6.14 10.36 -15.48
C PRO A 101 5.41 10.76 -14.19
N ASN A 102 6.13 11.29 -13.19
CA ASN A 102 5.52 11.73 -11.92
C ASN A 102 4.49 12.85 -12.11
N VAL A 103 4.68 13.72 -13.11
CA VAL A 103 3.71 14.78 -13.44
C VAL A 103 2.48 14.18 -14.10
N TRP A 104 2.66 13.24 -15.03
CA TRP A 104 1.52 12.54 -15.65
C TRP A 104 0.73 11.70 -14.64
N MET A 105 1.42 11.01 -13.72
CA MET A 105 0.81 10.32 -12.59
C MET A 105 -0.02 11.28 -11.73
N PHE A 106 0.51 12.47 -11.42
CA PHE A 106 -0.21 13.49 -10.65
C PHE A 106 -1.46 14.01 -11.39
N ILE A 107 -1.36 14.29 -12.69
CA ILE A 107 -2.50 14.72 -13.52
C ILE A 107 -3.56 13.61 -13.57
N GLY A 108 -3.17 12.37 -13.90
CA GLY A 108 -4.08 11.23 -13.93
C GLY A 108 -4.75 10.99 -12.59
N ARG A 109 -4.00 11.10 -11.49
CA ARG A 109 -4.53 11.00 -10.12
C ARG A 109 -5.55 12.09 -9.81
N THR A 110 -5.30 13.32 -10.25
CA THR A 110 -6.23 14.44 -10.06
C THR A 110 -7.53 14.23 -10.83
N LEU A 111 -7.43 13.89 -12.12
CA LEU A 111 -8.58 13.56 -12.96
C LEU A 111 -9.40 12.40 -12.36
N TRP A 112 -8.72 11.40 -11.82
CA TRP A 112 -9.33 10.25 -11.18
C TRP A 112 -10.13 10.57 -9.94
N ILE A 113 -9.59 11.41 -9.06
CA ILE A 113 -10.30 11.90 -7.88
C ILE A 113 -11.54 12.72 -8.29
N LEU A 114 -11.45 13.45 -9.40
CA LEU A 114 -12.57 14.20 -9.99
C LEU A 114 -13.57 13.32 -10.75
N GLY A 115 -13.35 12.01 -10.83
CA GLY A 115 -14.30 11.05 -11.39
C GLY A 115 -13.94 10.46 -12.75
N TYR A 116 -12.82 10.83 -13.37
CA TYR A 116 -12.36 10.20 -14.61
C TYR A 116 -11.67 8.86 -14.33
N HIS A 117 -12.26 7.73 -14.71
CA HIS A 117 -11.75 6.39 -14.36
C HIS A 117 -11.77 5.44 -15.54
N LYS A 118 -11.47 5.95 -16.74
CA LYS A 118 -11.42 5.11 -17.93
C LYS A 118 -10.35 4.01 -17.77
N ASP A 119 -10.76 2.76 -18.00
CA ASP A 119 -9.93 1.55 -17.96
C ASP A 119 -9.33 1.20 -16.58
N VAL A 120 -9.79 1.83 -15.49
CA VAL A 120 -9.31 1.60 -14.12
C VAL A 120 -10.44 1.60 -13.10
N GLU A 121 -10.21 1.06 -11.90
CA GLU A 121 -11.14 1.23 -10.77
C GLU A 121 -11.39 2.72 -10.50
N SER A 122 -12.62 3.11 -10.18
CA SER A 122 -12.95 4.45 -9.73
C SER A 122 -12.38 4.76 -8.34
N TYR A 123 -12.30 6.05 -8.00
CA TYR A 123 -11.85 6.47 -6.68
C TYR A 123 -12.70 5.90 -5.54
N LYS A 124 -14.01 5.75 -5.77
CA LYS A 124 -14.94 5.17 -4.80
C LYS A 124 -14.69 3.67 -4.61
N GLU A 125 -14.45 2.94 -5.70
CA GLU A 125 -14.16 1.50 -5.64
C GLU A 125 -12.85 1.24 -4.90
N VAL A 126 -11.79 2.02 -5.16
CA VAL A 126 -10.52 1.86 -4.43
C VAL A 126 -10.68 2.17 -2.94
N ARG A 127 -11.51 3.15 -2.57
CA ARG A 127 -11.82 3.44 -1.16
C ARG A 127 -12.54 2.28 -0.49
N GLU A 128 -13.55 1.72 -1.15
CA GLU A 128 -14.26 0.54 -0.65
C GLU A 128 -13.34 -0.68 -0.53
N ARG A 129 -12.46 -0.89 -1.51
CA ARG A 129 -11.43 -1.93 -1.46
C ARG A 129 -10.45 -1.71 -0.31
N ALA A 130 -10.01 -0.49 -0.06
CA ALA A 130 -9.13 -0.17 1.06
C ALA A 130 -9.80 -0.43 2.42
N ARG A 131 -11.11 -0.16 2.52
CA ARG A 131 -11.93 -0.50 3.70
C ARG A 131 -11.97 -2.01 3.93
N GLN A 132 -12.25 -2.79 2.88
CA GLN A 132 -12.23 -4.26 2.95
C GLN A 132 -10.86 -4.81 3.33
N ALA A 133 -9.79 -4.26 2.76
CA ALA A 133 -8.41 -4.60 3.09
C ALA A 133 -8.09 -4.32 4.56
N ALA A 134 -8.51 -3.18 5.11
CA ALA A 134 -8.31 -2.84 6.51
C ALA A 134 -9.02 -3.82 7.45
N TYR A 135 -10.28 -4.20 7.15
CA TYR A 135 -11.00 -5.23 7.92
C TYR A 135 -10.28 -6.59 7.87
N LEU A 136 -9.78 -6.98 6.70
CA LEU A 136 -9.04 -8.23 6.56
C LEU A 136 -7.75 -8.22 7.39
N LEU A 137 -6.99 -7.13 7.35
CA LEU A 137 -5.76 -6.99 8.15
C LEU A 137 -6.05 -6.99 9.65
N HIS A 138 -7.14 -6.34 10.08
CA HIS A 138 -7.57 -6.39 11.47
C HIS A 138 -7.87 -7.84 11.90
N ARG A 139 -8.60 -8.61 11.09
CA ARG A 139 -8.87 -10.03 11.36
C ARG A 139 -7.61 -10.87 11.42
N TYR A 140 -6.66 -10.66 10.51
CA TYR A 140 -5.37 -11.34 10.58
C TYR A 140 -4.61 -10.97 11.85
N ALA A 141 -4.62 -9.70 12.24
CA ALA A 141 -3.96 -9.25 13.46
C ALA A 141 -4.62 -9.79 14.74
N LEU A 142 -5.94 -10.04 14.74
CA LEU A 142 -6.64 -10.71 15.84
C LEU A 142 -6.12 -12.14 16.05
N VAL A 143 -5.87 -12.87 14.96
CA VAL A 143 -5.40 -14.27 15.00
C VAL A 143 -3.89 -14.34 15.28
N HIS A 144 -3.10 -13.51 14.62
CA HIS A 144 -1.64 -13.63 14.62
C HIS A 144 -0.94 -12.65 15.59
N GLY A 145 -1.66 -11.65 16.11
CA GLY A 145 -1.15 -10.64 17.04
C GLY A 145 -0.26 -9.57 16.39
N SER A 146 0.67 -9.97 15.52
CA SER A 146 1.61 -9.10 14.79
C SER A 146 1.70 -9.56 13.35
N ILE A 147 1.44 -8.67 12.39
CA ILE A 147 1.50 -8.97 10.95
C ILE A 147 2.23 -7.86 10.18
N ALA A 148 2.71 -8.15 8.98
CA ALA A 148 3.26 -7.16 8.06
C ALA A 148 2.58 -7.22 6.68
N LEU A 149 2.29 -6.05 6.11
CA LEU A 149 1.82 -5.87 4.74
C LEU A 149 2.94 -5.28 3.89
N VAL A 150 3.42 -6.04 2.90
CA VAL A 150 4.33 -5.53 1.86
C VAL A 150 3.50 -5.08 0.66
N GLY A 151 3.50 -3.78 0.39
CA GLY A 151 2.61 -3.17 -0.59
C GLY A 151 3.13 -1.86 -1.16
N HIS A 152 2.20 -0.99 -1.50
CA HIS A 152 2.49 0.30 -2.14
C HIS A 152 1.94 1.47 -1.31
N ASN A 153 2.54 2.64 -1.48
CA ASN A 153 2.28 3.77 -0.60
C ASN A 153 0.84 4.29 -0.67
N TYR A 154 0.22 4.37 -1.85
CA TYR A 154 -1.04 5.08 -1.95
C TYR A 154 -2.19 4.26 -1.37
N VAL A 155 -2.33 3.00 -1.78
CA VAL A 155 -3.31 2.09 -1.17
C VAL A 155 -3.01 1.81 0.30
N ASN A 156 -1.75 1.61 0.72
CA ASN A 156 -1.45 1.48 2.15
C ASN A 156 -1.89 2.72 2.94
N GLY A 157 -1.76 3.92 2.37
CA GLY A 157 -2.21 5.16 3.02
C GLY A 157 -3.73 5.18 3.23
N MET A 158 -4.49 4.69 2.23
CA MET A 158 -5.95 4.56 2.33
C MET A 158 -6.34 3.49 3.36
N ILE A 159 -5.70 2.32 3.35
CA ILE A 159 -5.92 1.26 4.34
C ILE A 159 -5.61 1.77 5.75
N GLY A 160 -4.51 2.50 5.92
CA GLY A 160 -4.12 3.08 7.21
C GLY A 160 -5.15 4.09 7.73
N ALA A 161 -5.79 4.85 6.84
CA ALA A 161 -6.89 5.74 7.23
C ALA A 161 -8.11 4.96 7.76
N GLU A 162 -8.47 3.86 7.09
CA GLU A 162 -9.55 2.97 7.52
C GLU A 162 -9.21 2.26 8.84
N LEU A 163 -7.96 1.80 9.03
CA LEU A 163 -7.51 1.25 10.31
C LEU A 163 -7.63 2.27 11.44
N ARG A 164 -7.23 3.53 11.22
CA ARG A 164 -7.39 4.59 12.22
C ARG A 164 -8.86 4.85 12.54
N ALA A 165 -9.74 4.80 11.53
CA ALA A 165 -11.19 4.88 11.75
C ALA A 165 -11.73 3.71 12.59
N MET A 166 -11.08 2.54 12.54
CA MET A 166 -11.35 1.38 13.40
C MET A 166 -10.69 1.45 14.79
N GLY A 167 -10.05 2.56 15.15
CA GLY A 167 -9.41 2.75 16.46
C GLY A 167 -7.95 2.29 16.57
N TRP A 168 -7.28 1.99 15.45
CA TRP A 168 -5.84 1.75 15.45
C TRP A 168 -5.06 3.06 15.61
N SER A 169 -3.95 2.99 16.33
CA SER A 169 -3.01 4.09 16.54
C SER A 169 -1.81 3.95 15.60
N GLY A 170 -1.46 5.01 14.86
CA GLY A 170 -0.29 5.04 13.98
C GLY A 170 -0.25 6.30 13.12
N SER A 171 0.87 6.54 12.45
CA SER A 171 1.08 7.76 11.66
C SER A 171 0.09 7.86 10.49
N PRO A 172 -0.49 9.03 10.20
CA PRO A 172 -1.24 9.26 8.98
C PRO A 172 -0.34 9.37 7.74
N ILE A 173 0.95 9.63 7.93
CA ILE A 173 1.95 9.77 6.87
C ILE A 173 2.80 8.50 6.86
N LEU A 174 2.77 7.79 5.74
CA LEU A 174 3.62 6.63 5.52
C LEU A 174 5.03 7.03 5.09
N HIS A 175 6.02 6.19 5.43
CA HIS A 175 7.36 6.32 4.87
C HIS A 175 7.32 6.13 3.36
N ARG A 176 7.83 7.13 2.63
CA ARG A 176 7.75 7.13 1.17
C ARG A 176 8.91 6.41 0.51
N GLU A 177 10.04 6.26 1.18
CA GLU A 177 11.24 5.62 0.64
C GLU A 177 11.01 4.13 0.37
N PRO A 178 11.73 3.52 -0.61
CA PRO A 178 11.74 2.07 -0.77
C PRO A 178 12.04 1.40 0.57
N TRP A 179 11.36 0.29 0.86
CA TRP A 179 11.44 -0.42 2.14
C TRP A 179 10.95 0.36 3.36
N GLY A 180 10.40 1.57 3.22
CA GLY A 180 9.87 2.35 4.32
C GLY A 180 8.82 1.58 5.12
N CYS A 181 8.93 1.60 6.45
CA CYS A 181 8.08 0.83 7.35
C CYS A 181 7.27 1.75 8.29
N THR A 182 5.94 1.64 8.27
CA THR A 182 5.05 2.36 9.20
C THR A 182 4.23 1.36 10.01
N THR A 183 4.28 1.47 11.33
CA THR A 183 3.55 0.57 12.23
C THR A 183 2.25 1.19 12.74
N TYR A 184 1.21 0.38 12.79
CA TYR A 184 -0.05 0.63 13.49
C TYR A 184 -0.20 -0.34 14.66
N THR A 185 -0.70 0.14 15.79
CA THR A 185 -0.99 -0.67 16.98
C THR A 185 -2.45 -0.54 17.38
N PHE A 186 -2.99 -1.60 17.97
CA PHE A 186 -4.33 -1.60 18.55
C PHE A 186 -4.27 -2.21 19.94
N HIS A 187 -4.78 -1.47 20.91
CA HIS A 187 -4.95 -1.90 22.29
C HIS A 187 -6.45 -2.05 22.51
N GLU A 188 -6.91 -3.28 22.68
CA GLU A 188 -8.30 -3.51 23.04
C GLU A 188 -8.49 -2.95 24.45
N ALA A 189 -9.42 -2.00 24.61
CA ALA A 189 -9.78 -1.51 25.93
C ALA A 189 -10.35 -2.69 26.72
N MET A 190 -9.69 -3.08 27.80
CA MET A 190 -10.30 -3.94 28.80
C MET A 190 -11.51 -3.17 29.35
N ASN A 191 -12.71 -3.44 28.84
CA ASN A 191 -13.95 -2.93 29.42
C ASN A 191 -14.13 -3.59 30.79
N GLY A 192 -13.49 -3.01 31.81
CA GLY A 192 -13.78 -3.28 33.20
C GLY A 192 -15.14 -2.70 33.55
N ASN A 193 -16.22 -3.36 33.11
CA ASN A 193 -17.52 -3.21 33.76
C ASN A 193 -17.40 -3.85 35.14
N VAL A 194 -16.99 -3.05 36.12
CA VAL A 194 -17.24 -3.35 37.53
C VAL A 194 -18.76 -3.42 37.67
N LEU A 195 -19.28 -4.64 37.76
CA LEU A 195 -20.64 -4.88 38.24
C LEU A 195 -20.70 -4.30 39.66
N ASN A 196 -21.25 -3.10 39.79
CA ASN A 196 -21.74 -2.61 41.08
C ASN A 196 -22.93 -3.49 41.46
N THR A 197 -22.65 -4.61 42.12
CA THR A 197 -23.63 -5.33 42.92
C THR A 197 -23.95 -4.46 44.13
N ASN A 198 -24.93 -3.57 43.98
CA ASN A 198 -25.59 -2.99 45.15
C ASN A 198 -26.42 -4.10 45.79
N LEU A 199 -25.82 -4.73 46.80
CA LEU A 199 -26.55 -5.47 47.82
C LEU A 199 -27.24 -4.43 48.73
N THR A 200 -28.56 -4.33 48.60
CA THR A 200 -29.50 -3.94 49.66
C THR A 200 -30.76 -4.75 49.49
#